data_AF-F0J8J7-F1
#
_entry.id   AF-F0J8J7-F1
#
_cell.length_a   1.000
_cell.length_b   1.000
_cell.length_c   1.000
_cell.angle_alpha   90.00
_cell.angle_beta   90.00
_cell.angle_gamma   90.00
#
_symmetry.space_group_name_H-M   'P 1'
#
loop_
_entity.id
_entity.type
_entity.pdbx_description
1 polymer ?
#
loop_
_entity_poly.entity_id
_entity_poly.type
_entity_poly.pdbx_seq_one_letter_code
_entity_poly.pdbx_strand_id
1 'polypeptide(L)'
;MQRFVASLFPLCILLSFCDPALCLGEVIYAINAGGEEHVDLHGIRYKRDPLFGKVGTASDYGKLLVIGRAHKNDHILYQTERYHTATFGYEIPVNKDGDYVLVLKFCEVYFDSPGRKVFDVVLNGQHTVVADLDIHARGGRRSAHDE
;
A
#
# COMPACT_ATOMS: atom_id res chain seq x y z
N MET A 1 55.33 14.71 -46.33
CA MET A 1 54.47 15.72 -45.67
C MET A 1 53.18 15.05 -45.24
N GLN A 2 53.03 14.89 -43.92
CA GLN A 2 52.07 14.02 -43.26
C GLN A 2 50.70 14.73 -43.14
N ARG A 3 49.64 14.13 -43.69
CA ARG A 3 48.27 14.62 -43.52
C ARG A 3 47.68 13.99 -42.25
N PHE A 4 47.44 14.82 -41.24
CA PHE A 4 46.67 14.46 -40.05
C PHE A 4 45.19 14.32 -40.45
N VAL A 5 44.59 13.16 -40.17
CA VAL A 5 43.14 12.99 -40.18
C VAL A 5 42.72 12.85 -38.72
N ALA A 6 42.03 13.86 -38.20
CA ALA A 6 41.44 13.82 -36.87
C ALA A 6 40.13 13.03 -36.94
N SER A 7 40.08 11.84 -36.34
CA SER A 7 38.82 11.12 -36.11
C SER A 7 38.19 11.61 -34.81
N LEU A 8 37.09 12.34 -34.91
CA LEU A 8 36.27 12.70 -33.76
C LEU A 8 35.43 11.47 -33.36
N PHE A 9 35.78 10.82 -32.26
CA PHE A 9 34.90 9.81 -31.65
C PHE A 9 33.85 10.52 -30.80
N PRO A 10 32.54 10.26 -30.96
CA PRO A 10 31.56 10.77 -30.02
C PRO A 10 31.71 9.99 -28.72
N LEU A 11 32.09 10.70 -27.65
CA LEU A 11 32.09 10.20 -26.29
C LEU A 11 30.62 10.04 -25.87
N CYS A 12 30.05 8.84 -26.07
CA CYS A 12 28.77 8.47 -25.46
C CYS A 12 28.98 8.40 -23.95
N ILE A 13 28.70 9.52 -23.27
CA ILE A 13 28.55 9.55 -21.82
C ILE A 13 27.28 8.75 -21.51
N LEU A 14 27.45 7.47 -21.18
CA LEU A 14 26.43 6.66 -20.52
C LEU A 14 26.22 7.30 -19.13
N LEU A 15 25.33 8.28 -19.07
CA LEU A 15 24.68 8.70 -17.84
C LEU A 15 23.86 7.49 -17.36
N SER A 16 24.51 6.62 -16.60
CA SER A 16 23.82 5.67 -15.74
C SER A 16 23.11 6.53 -14.70
N PHE A 17 21.86 6.87 -14.99
CA PHE A 17 20.92 7.26 -13.97
C PHE A 17 20.81 6.03 -13.06
N CYS A 18 21.55 6.06 -11.97
CA CYS A 18 21.28 5.18 -10.85
C CYS A 18 19.90 5.59 -10.35
N ASP A 19 18.85 4.92 -10.85
CA ASP A 19 17.48 5.15 -10.41
C ASP A 19 17.46 4.97 -8.88
N PRO A 20 17.16 6.02 -8.10
CA PRO A 20 17.12 5.91 -6.65
C PRO A 20 15.92 5.08 -6.14
N ALA A 21 15.18 4.41 -7.01
CA ALA A 21 14.04 3.55 -6.67
C ALA A 21 14.42 2.13 -6.19
N LEU A 22 15.71 1.87 -5.96
CA LEU A 22 16.25 0.54 -5.64
C LEU A 22 16.07 0.12 -4.17
N CYS A 23 15.03 0.57 -3.47
CA CYS A 23 14.84 0.23 -2.04
C CYS A 23 13.48 -0.34 -1.63
N LEU A 24 12.55 -0.60 -2.55
CA LEU A 24 11.25 -1.21 -2.18
C LEU A 24 10.84 -2.45 -2.99
N GLY A 25 11.66 -2.89 -3.94
CA GLY A 25 11.23 -3.92 -4.89
C GLY A 25 10.14 -3.39 -5.83
N GLU A 26 9.77 -4.19 -6.84
CA GLU A 26 8.71 -3.83 -7.77
C GLU A 26 7.34 -4.00 -7.08
N VAL A 27 6.56 -2.92 -6.98
CA VAL A 27 5.17 -3.03 -6.50
C VAL A 27 4.30 -3.61 -7.61
N ILE A 28 3.97 -4.89 -7.49
CA ILE A 28 3.16 -5.59 -8.49
C ILE A 28 1.66 -5.36 -8.33
N TYR A 29 1.20 -5.00 -7.14
CA TYR A 29 -0.22 -4.80 -6.84
C TYR A 29 -0.44 -3.97 -5.56
N ALA A 30 -1.38 -3.04 -5.60
CA ALA A 30 -1.81 -2.24 -4.45
C ALA A 30 -3.29 -1.86 -4.58
N ILE A 31 -4.03 -1.86 -3.47
CA ILE A 31 -5.48 -1.56 -3.42
C ILE A 31 -5.74 -0.51 -2.34
N ASN A 32 -6.57 0.47 -2.63
CA ASN A 32 -7.15 1.36 -1.63
C ASN A 32 -8.48 0.77 -1.13
N ALA A 33 -8.46 0.07 0.01
CA ALA A 33 -9.65 -0.59 0.56
C ALA A 33 -10.74 0.44 0.93
N GLY A 34 -11.96 0.20 0.47
CA GLY A 34 -13.11 1.09 0.61
C GLY A 34 -13.05 2.37 -0.22
N GLY A 35 -11.97 2.59 -0.98
CA GLY A 35 -11.67 3.85 -1.61
C GLY A 35 -11.53 3.81 -3.13
N GLU A 36 -11.32 5.01 -3.67
CA GLU A 36 -11.01 5.27 -5.07
C GLU A 36 -9.51 5.06 -5.35
N GLU A 37 -9.13 5.06 -6.64
CA GLU A 37 -7.72 5.01 -7.04
C GLU A 37 -6.94 6.19 -6.43
N HIS A 38 -5.71 5.93 -5.96
CA HIS A 38 -4.80 6.94 -5.42
C HIS A 38 -3.36 6.64 -5.83
N VAL A 39 -2.55 7.68 -6.01
CA VAL A 39 -1.10 7.54 -6.19
C VAL A 39 -0.42 8.20 -5.01
N ASP A 40 0.36 7.42 -4.26
CA ASP A 40 1.04 7.92 -3.07
C ASP A 40 2.27 8.77 -3.39
N LEU A 41 2.90 9.34 -2.35
CA LEU A 41 4.12 10.14 -2.52
C LEU A 41 5.32 9.38 -3.10
N HIS A 42 5.32 8.07 -3.03
CA HIS A 42 6.37 7.21 -3.57
C HIS A 42 6.07 6.77 -5.00
N GLY A 43 4.94 7.21 -5.58
CA GLY A 43 4.52 6.86 -6.93
C GLY A 43 3.80 5.51 -7.02
N ILE A 44 3.46 4.88 -5.89
CA ILE A 44 2.71 3.63 -5.87
C ILE A 44 1.25 3.93 -6.22
N ARG A 45 0.75 3.28 -7.27
CA ARG A 45 -0.65 3.38 -7.68
C ARG A 45 -1.49 2.33 -6.98
N TYR A 46 -2.28 2.77 -6.01
CA TYR A 46 -3.31 1.99 -5.34
C TYR A 46 -4.57 2.00 -6.22
N LYS A 47 -4.98 0.82 -6.70
CA LYS A 47 -6.21 0.67 -7.48
C LYS A 47 -7.44 0.94 -6.61
N ARG A 48 -8.54 1.39 -7.23
CA ARG A 48 -9.88 1.38 -6.61
C ARG A 48 -10.18 0.00 -6.05
N ASP A 49 -10.88 -0.04 -4.93
CA ASP A 49 -11.32 -1.29 -4.31
C ASP A 49 -12.14 -2.19 -5.27
N PRO A 50 -11.65 -3.40 -5.61
CA PRO A 50 -12.35 -4.33 -6.52
C PRO A 50 -13.62 -4.96 -5.91
N LEU A 51 -13.80 -4.84 -4.59
CA LEU A 51 -14.96 -5.34 -3.85
C LEU A 51 -16.06 -4.28 -3.67
N PHE A 52 -15.89 -3.08 -4.26
CA PHE A 52 -16.91 -2.04 -4.22
C PHE A 52 -18.26 -2.56 -4.73
N GLY A 53 -19.31 -2.41 -3.91
CA GLY A 53 -20.66 -2.91 -4.20
C GLY A 53 -20.83 -4.44 -4.17
N LYS A 54 -19.86 -5.21 -3.65
CA LYS A 54 -19.91 -6.69 -3.62
C LYS A 54 -19.93 -7.27 -2.20
N VAL A 55 -18.78 -7.30 -1.53
CA VAL A 55 -18.56 -7.95 -0.21
C VAL A 55 -17.90 -6.96 0.72
N GLY A 56 -18.30 -6.92 1.99
CA GLY A 56 -17.82 -5.87 2.88
C GLY A 56 -18.57 -4.55 2.67
N THR A 57 -18.47 -3.69 3.67
CA THR A 57 -18.95 -2.32 3.63
C THR A 57 -17.76 -1.41 3.40
N ALA A 58 -17.80 -0.66 2.30
CA ALA A 58 -16.89 0.48 2.10
C ALA A 58 -17.35 1.63 3.01
N SER A 59 -16.40 2.27 3.67
CA SER A 59 -16.64 3.39 4.57
C SER A 59 -15.61 4.48 4.29
N ASP A 60 -16.07 5.72 4.24
CA ASP A 60 -15.22 6.90 4.17
C ASP A 60 -15.36 7.80 5.40
N TYR A 61 -15.81 7.21 6.51
CA TYR A 61 -15.96 7.88 7.80
C TYR A 61 -14.67 8.60 8.24
N GLY A 62 -13.51 8.02 7.93
CA GLY A 62 -12.21 8.58 8.23
C GLY A 62 -11.90 9.90 7.52
N LYS A 63 -12.56 10.24 6.40
CA LYS A 63 -12.30 11.50 5.65
C LYS A 63 -12.56 12.77 6.46
N LEU A 64 -13.37 12.67 7.50
CA LEU A 64 -13.65 13.78 8.43
C LEU A 64 -12.49 14.02 9.43
N LEU A 65 -11.49 13.15 9.44
CA LEU A 65 -10.47 13.07 10.48
C LEU A 65 -9.10 13.36 9.88
N VAL A 66 -8.27 14.08 10.64
CA VAL A 66 -6.82 14.15 10.35
C VAL A 66 -6.18 12.87 10.86
N ILE A 67 -5.44 12.19 9.98
CA ILE A 67 -4.73 10.95 10.31
C ILE A 67 -3.31 11.27 10.77
N GLY A 68 -2.96 10.83 11.98
CA GLY A 68 -1.60 10.89 12.50
C GLY A 68 -0.68 9.86 11.85
N ARG A 69 0.64 10.09 11.89
CA ARG A 69 1.67 9.18 11.34
C ARG A 69 1.58 8.89 9.83
N ALA A 70 0.77 9.66 9.09
CA ALA A 70 0.72 9.64 7.63
C ALA A 70 0.95 11.05 7.06
N HIS A 71 1.57 11.11 5.89
CA HIS A 71 1.69 12.37 5.17
C HIS A 71 0.33 12.80 4.61
N LYS A 72 0.05 14.11 4.59
CA LYS A 72 -1.27 14.67 4.22
C LYS A 72 -1.82 14.19 2.87
N ASN A 73 -0.95 14.00 1.86
CA ASN A 73 -1.39 13.56 0.54
C ASN A 73 -1.79 12.07 0.53
N ASP A 74 -1.32 11.30 1.50
CA ASP A 74 -1.59 9.86 1.61
C ASP A 74 -2.60 9.57 2.73
N HIS A 75 -3.16 10.59 3.37
CA HIS A 75 -4.23 10.44 4.36
C HIS A 75 -5.38 9.61 3.79
N ILE A 76 -5.69 9.78 2.50
CA ILE A 76 -6.80 9.05 1.87
C ILE A 76 -6.68 7.53 2.01
N LEU A 77 -5.45 6.98 2.01
CA LEU A 77 -5.19 5.54 2.17
C LEU A 77 -5.52 5.01 3.57
N TYR A 78 -5.69 5.91 4.54
CA TYR A 78 -6.05 5.60 5.93
C TYR A 78 -7.41 6.20 6.33
N GLN A 79 -8.08 6.91 5.41
CA GLN A 79 -9.37 7.56 5.64
C GLN A 79 -10.53 6.78 5.04
N THR A 80 -10.26 5.92 4.04
CA THR A 80 -11.20 4.94 3.53
C THR A 80 -10.88 3.56 4.08
N GLU A 81 -11.91 2.78 4.37
CA GLU A 81 -11.77 1.41 4.86
C GLU A 81 -12.80 0.48 4.21
N ARG A 82 -12.46 -0.80 4.14
CA ARG A 82 -13.45 -1.87 4.01
C ARG A 82 -13.51 -2.66 5.29
N TYR A 83 -14.69 -2.73 5.89
CA TYR A 83 -14.96 -3.60 7.02
C TYR A 83 -16.04 -4.61 6.69
N HIS A 84 -16.13 -5.68 7.48
CA HIS A 84 -17.20 -6.65 7.38
C HIS A 84 -17.40 -7.32 8.74
N THR A 85 -18.60 -7.85 8.98
CA THR A 85 -18.91 -8.58 10.23
C THR A 85 -18.58 -10.08 10.14
N ALA A 86 -18.23 -10.56 8.95
CA ALA A 86 -17.71 -11.91 8.70
C ALA A 86 -16.40 -11.83 7.89
N THR A 87 -15.77 -12.96 7.61
CA THR A 87 -14.55 -13.02 6.80
C THR A 87 -14.79 -12.53 5.37
N PHE A 88 -13.86 -11.73 4.85
CA PHE A 88 -13.73 -11.42 3.43
C PHE A 88 -12.25 -11.41 3.05
N GLY A 89 -11.96 -11.41 1.75
CA GLY A 89 -10.58 -11.41 1.26
C GLY A 89 -10.43 -10.76 -0.11
N TYR A 90 -9.19 -10.41 -0.44
CA TYR A 90 -8.79 -9.92 -1.75
C TYR A 90 -8.06 -11.01 -2.51
N GLU A 91 -8.41 -11.17 -3.78
CA GLU A 91 -7.64 -12.00 -4.72
C GLU A 91 -6.59 -11.13 -5.41
N ILE A 92 -5.32 -11.40 -5.11
CA ILE A 92 -4.18 -10.67 -5.67
C ILE A 92 -3.57 -11.53 -6.78
N PRO A 93 -3.60 -11.09 -8.05
CA PRO A 93 -3.02 -11.85 -9.15
C PRO A 93 -1.50 -11.84 -9.04
N VAL A 94 -0.91 -13.01 -8.83
CA VAL A 94 0.54 -13.23 -8.80
C VAL A 94 0.91 -14.08 -10.01
N ASN A 95 1.74 -13.52 -10.90
CA ASN A 95 2.03 -14.11 -12.22
C ASN A 95 3.40 -14.84 -12.29
N LYS A 96 4.17 -14.82 -11.20
CA LYS A 96 5.50 -15.42 -11.12
C LYS A 96 5.65 -16.03 -9.73
N ASP A 97 6.36 -17.15 -9.64
CA ASP A 97 6.76 -17.68 -8.35
C ASP A 97 7.91 -16.82 -7.80
N GLY A 98 7.90 -16.59 -6.48
CA GLY A 98 8.93 -15.82 -5.81
C GLY A 98 8.52 -15.37 -4.41
N ASP A 99 9.45 -14.70 -3.75
CA ASP A 99 9.20 -14.08 -2.45
C ASP A 99 8.51 -12.72 -2.63
N TYR A 100 7.44 -12.52 -1.88
CA TYR A 100 6.64 -11.31 -1.91
C TYR A 100 6.58 -10.67 -0.53
N VAL A 101 6.64 -9.35 -0.51
CA VAL A 101 6.37 -8.56 0.69
C VAL A 101 4.93 -8.08 0.62
N LEU A 102 4.16 -8.40 1.65
CA LEU A 102 2.83 -7.86 1.87
C LEU A 102 2.94 -6.73 2.89
N VAL A 103 2.48 -5.54 2.53
CA VAL A 103 2.34 -4.40 3.44
C VAL A 103 0.85 -4.15 3.63
N LEU A 104 0.39 -4.14 4.87
CA LEU A 104 -1.01 -3.91 5.20
C LEU A 104 -1.15 -2.57 5.92
N LYS A 105 -2.01 -1.71 5.39
CA LYS A 105 -2.22 -0.35 5.91
C LYS A 105 -3.56 -0.28 6.63
N PHE A 106 -3.53 0.13 7.89
CA PHE A 106 -4.69 0.17 8.77
C PHE A 106 -4.81 1.52 9.47
N CYS A 107 -6.04 1.90 9.80
CA CYS A 107 -6.33 3.00 10.72
C CYS A 107 -7.66 2.76 11.43
N GLU A 108 -7.66 2.78 12.76
CA GLU A 108 -8.92 2.76 13.51
C GLU A 108 -9.51 4.17 13.58
N VAL A 109 -10.61 4.39 12.88
CA VAL A 109 -11.29 5.69 12.81
C VAL A 109 -12.60 5.75 13.59
N TYR A 110 -13.18 4.59 13.92
CA TYR A 110 -14.53 4.48 14.47
C TYR A 110 -14.51 4.20 15.98
N PHE A 111 -13.89 3.11 16.41
CA PHE A 111 -13.86 2.71 17.82
C PHE A 111 -12.95 3.60 18.65
N ASP A 112 -13.36 3.85 19.89
CA ASP A 112 -12.69 4.72 20.87
C ASP A 112 -11.91 3.98 21.95
N SER A 113 -11.87 2.65 21.86
CA SER A 113 -11.31 1.76 22.86
C SER A 113 -10.70 0.50 22.20
N PRO A 114 -9.64 -0.07 22.81
CA PRO A 114 -9.13 -1.39 22.42
C PRO A 114 -10.17 -2.50 22.61
N GLY A 115 -9.95 -3.64 21.95
CA GLY A 115 -10.73 -4.86 22.06
C GLY A 115 -12.07 -4.84 21.31
N ARG A 116 -12.38 -3.75 20.61
CA ARG A 116 -13.67 -3.59 19.90
C ARG A 116 -13.66 -4.21 18.51
N LYS A 117 -12.52 -4.18 17.83
CA LYS A 117 -12.30 -4.78 16.51
C LYS A 117 -10.96 -5.50 16.55
N VAL A 118 -11.05 -6.83 16.69
CA VAL A 118 -9.90 -7.74 16.74
C VAL A 118 -10.11 -8.78 15.65
N PHE A 119 -9.12 -8.99 14.79
CA PHE A 119 -9.24 -9.90 13.65
C PHE A 119 -7.90 -10.48 13.24
N ASP A 120 -7.93 -11.59 12.51
CA ASP A 120 -6.76 -12.20 11.90
C ASP A 120 -6.64 -11.82 10.43
N VAL A 121 -5.40 -11.82 9.92
CA VAL A 121 -5.11 -11.77 8.49
C VAL A 121 -4.53 -13.12 8.07
N VAL A 122 -5.22 -13.77 7.13
CA VAL A 122 -4.89 -15.11 6.65
C VAL A 122 -4.57 -15.07 5.17
N LEU A 123 -3.40 -15.58 4.79
CA LEU A 123 -3.00 -15.80 3.40
C LEU A 123 -3.46 -17.17 2.91
N ASN A 124 -3.98 -17.18 1.68
CA ASN A 124 -4.43 -18.39 0.97
C ASN A 124 -5.38 -19.28 1.79
N GLY A 125 -6.14 -18.67 2.71
CA GLY A 125 -7.10 -19.35 3.58
C GLY A 125 -6.50 -20.30 4.61
N GLN A 126 -5.17 -20.37 4.75
CA GLN A 126 -4.50 -21.36 5.60
C GLN A 126 -3.41 -20.78 6.50
N HIS A 127 -2.74 -19.71 6.07
CA HIS A 127 -1.57 -19.19 6.79
C HIS A 127 -1.89 -17.86 7.46
N THR A 128 -2.07 -17.85 8.79
CA THR A 128 -2.25 -16.61 9.55
C THR A 128 -0.92 -15.85 9.59
N VAL A 129 -0.90 -14.66 8.97
CA VAL A 129 0.28 -13.78 8.92
C VAL A 129 0.21 -12.66 9.97
N VAL A 130 -1.00 -12.29 10.39
CA VAL A 130 -1.22 -11.41 11.53
C VAL A 130 -2.32 -12.02 12.38
N ALA A 131 -2.06 -12.26 13.65
CA ALA A 131 -3.02 -12.83 14.59
C ALA A 131 -3.47 -11.77 15.61
N ASP A 132 -4.75 -11.84 16.01
CA ASP A 132 -5.36 -10.99 17.04
C ASP A 132 -5.07 -9.49 16.84
N LEU A 133 -5.16 -9.00 15.60
CA LEU A 133 -4.87 -7.61 15.28
C LEU A 133 -5.95 -6.69 15.84
N ASP A 134 -5.55 -5.90 16.83
CA ASP A 134 -6.30 -4.75 17.33
C ASP A 134 -5.58 -3.45 16.90
N ILE A 135 -6.09 -2.81 15.86
CA ILE A 135 -5.52 -1.58 15.31
C ILE A 135 -5.51 -0.46 16.35
N HIS A 136 -6.55 -0.37 17.20
CA HIS A 136 -6.62 0.63 18.25
C HIS A 136 -5.54 0.39 19.32
N ALA A 137 -5.33 -0.85 19.74
CA ALA A 137 -4.29 -1.18 20.71
C ALA A 137 -2.87 -0.93 20.16
N ARG A 138 -2.65 -1.20 18.87
CA ARG A 138 -1.34 -1.07 18.22
C ARG A 138 -0.97 0.38 17.87
N GLY A 139 -1.86 1.07 17.16
CA GLY A 139 -1.60 2.39 16.60
C GLY A 139 -2.33 3.54 17.31
N GLY A 140 -3.34 3.23 18.12
CA GLY A 140 -4.29 4.22 18.63
C GLY A 140 -5.33 4.65 17.59
N ARG A 141 -6.34 5.40 18.04
CA ARG A 141 -7.38 5.95 17.17
C ARG A 141 -6.83 7.08 16.28
N ARG A 142 -7.25 7.12 15.00
CA ARG A 142 -6.86 8.12 13.98
C ARG A 142 -5.34 8.20 13.76
N SER A 143 -4.64 7.07 13.87
CA SER A 143 -3.23 6.97 13.55
C SER A 143 -3.01 5.91 12.48
N ALA A 144 -2.17 6.21 11.51
CA ALA A 144 -1.73 5.24 10.53
C ALA A 144 -0.91 4.14 11.23
N HIS A 145 -1.25 2.90 10.89
CA HIS A 145 -0.60 1.70 11.38
C HIS A 145 -0.34 0.76 10.20
N ASP A 146 0.91 0.34 10.04
CA ASP A 146 1.33 -0.57 8.99
C ASP A 146 1.79 -1.88 9.63
N GLU A 147 1.36 -3.01 9.05
CA GLU A 147 1.91 -4.36 9.31
C GLU A 147 2.76 -4.82 8.12
#